data_AF-W9W678-F1
#
_entry.id   AF-W9W678-F1
#
_cell.length_a   1.000
_cell.length_b   1.000
_cell.length_c   1.000
_cell.angle_alpha   90.00
_cell.angle_beta   90.00
_cell.angle_gamma   90.00
#
_symmetry.space_group_name_H-M   'P 1'
#
loop_
_entity.id
_entity.type
_entity.pdbx_description
1 polymer ?
#
loop_
_entity_poly.entity_id
_entity_poly.type
_entity_poly.pdbx_seq_one_letter_code
_entity_poly.pdbx_strand_id
1 'polypeptide(L)'
;MFRMAKTLDVITLFHKPTLPASVRAATILKQASAQAAETATEDQASDHSHQNTTVTRDPFELEITEQPPTPDQLKSIFEYVGSGRAGDLVKGAASESDALRKVKQDGSLFTRPVIVDWSGGKAVIGDKDSEILKLLKAQQK
;
A
#
# COMPACT_ATOMS: atom_id res chain seq x y z
N MET A 1 28.86 -15.74 -7.94
CA MET A 1 28.14 -15.32 -6.73
C MET A 1 26.67 -15.20 -7.10
N PHE A 2 25.84 -16.16 -6.73
CA PHE A 2 24.40 -16.10 -7.01
C PHE A 2 23.77 -15.14 -6.01
N ARG A 3 23.29 -13.99 -6.49
CA ARG A 3 22.42 -13.12 -5.68
C ARG A 3 21.08 -13.85 -5.58
N MET A 4 20.77 -14.36 -4.39
CA MET A 4 19.43 -14.85 -4.09
C MET A 4 18.45 -13.72 -4.43
N ALA A 5 17.45 -13.98 -5.26
CA ALA A 5 16.42 -13.01 -5.56
C ALA A 5 15.73 -12.64 -4.23
N LYS A 6 15.98 -11.42 -3.75
CA LYS A 6 15.24 -10.86 -2.61
C LYS A 6 13.77 -10.88 -3.02
N THR A 7 12.93 -11.51 -2.22
CA THR A 7 11.48 -11.44 -2.41
C THR A 7 11.09 -9.97 -2.34
N LEU A 8 10.49 -9.46 -3.42
CA LEU A 8 10.07 -8.06 -3.47
C LEU A 8 8.98 -7.84 -2.43
N ASP A 9 9.00 -6.66 -1.82
CA ASP A 9 7.89 -6.25 -0.97
C ASP A 9 6.62 -6.14 -1.80
N VAL A 10 5.48 -6.53 -1.23
CA VAL A 10 4.19 -6.38 -1.91
C VAL A 10 3.45 -5.20 -1.29
N ILE A 11 3.06 -4.25 -2.14
CA ILE A 11 2.16 -3.15 -1.79
C ILE A 11 0.88 -3.32 -2.58
N THR A 12 -0.24 -3.52 -1.87
CA THR A 12 -1.55 -3.63 -2.50
C THR A 12 -2.33 -2.33 -2.34
N LEU A 13 -2.87 -1.82 -3.43
CA LEU A 13 -3.84 -0.73 -3.48
C LEU A 13 -5.23 -1.28 -3.74
N PHE A 14 -6.12 -1.13 -2.77
CA PHE A 14 -7.56 -1.34 -2.97
C PHE A 14 -8.17 -0.10 -3.62
N HIS A 15 -8.41 -0.20 -4.93
CA HIS A 15 -8.76 0.91 -5.80
C HIS A 15 -10.26 0.93 -6.16
N LYS A 16 -10.79 2.10 -6.50
CA LYS A 16 -12.08 2.30 -7.18
C LYS A 16 -11.95 3.41 -8.24
N PRO A 17 -12.07 3.10 -9.55
CA PRO A 17 -11.82 4.08 -10.62
C PRO A 17 -12.76 5.29 -10.59
N THR A 18 -13.97 5.10 -10.05
CA THR A 18 -14.96 6.18 -9.92
C THR A 18 -14.60 7.21 -8.85
N LEU A 19 -13.55 6.99 -8.04
CA LEU A 19 -13.12 7.90 -6.99
C LEU A 19 -11.84 8.63 -7.40
N PRO A 20 -11.85 9.97 -7.53
CA PRO A 20 -10.65 10.75 -7.86
C PRO A 20 -9.49 10.50 -6.90
N ALA A 21 -9.79 10.38 -5.60
CA ALA A 21 -8.82 10.04 -4.56
C ALA A 21 -8.07 8.73 -4.86
N SER A 22 -8.81 7.73 -5.32
CA SER A 22 -8.25 6.43 -5.65
C SER A 22 -7.38 6.45 -6.90
N VAL A 23 -7.72 7.29 -7.89
CA VAL A 23 -6.91 7.51 -9.09
C VAL A 23 -5.61 8.21 -8.73
N ARG A 24 -5.64 9.23 -7.86
CA ARG A 24 -4.42 9.92 -7.38
C ARG A 24 -3.47 8.95 -6.68
N ALA A 25 -3.97 8.18 -5.73
CA ALA A 25 -3.18 7.17 -5.02
C ALA A 25 -2.54 6.15 -5.98
N ALA A 26 -3.29 5.68 -6.99
CA ALA A 26 -2.78 4.77 -8.01
C ALA A 26 -1.64 5.40 -8.84
N THR A 27 -1.77 6.67 -9.24
CA THR A 27 -0.73 7.37 -10.00
C THR A 27 0.56 7.51 -9.19
N ILE A 28 0.45 7.91 -7.92
CA ILE A 28 1.62 8.05 -7.02
C ILE A 28 2.34 6.71 -6.86
N LEU A 29 1.60 5.63 -6.59
CA LEU A 29 2.19 4.31 -6.39
C LEU A 29 2.82 3.76 -7.66
N LYS A 30 2.18 3.94 -8.83
CA LYS A 30 2.76 3.54 -10.12
C LYS A 30 4.06 4.27 -10.42
N GLN A 31 4.09 5.58 -10.18
CA GLN A 31 5.30 6.38 -10.37
C GLN A 31 6.41 5.91 -9.42
N ALA A 32 6.09 5.67 -8.14
CA ALA A 32 7.07 5.18 -7.18
C ALA A 32 7.60 3.79 -7.53
N SER A 33 6.74 2.87 -8.01
CA SER A 33 7.15 1.53 -8.44
C SER A 33 8.10 1.57 -9.64
N ALA A 34 7.80 2.40 -10.64
CA ALA A 34 8.67 2.60 -11.80
C ALA A 34 10.04 3.17 -11.40
N GLN A 35 10.05 4.21 -10.55
CA GLN A 35 11.30 4.82 -10.06
C GLN A 35 12.15 3.85 -9.25
N ALA A 36 11.54 3.03 -8.39
CA ALA A 36 12.26 2.02 -7.61
C ALA A 36 12.91 0.96 -8.52
N ALA A 37 12.21 0.54 -9.58
CA ALA A 37 12.75 -0.39 -10.56
C ALA A 37 13.92 0.19 -11.38
N GLU A 38 13.83 1.47 -11.80
CA GLU A 38 14.91 2.16 -12.53
C GLU A 38 16.16 2.35 -11.67
N THR A 39 15.99 2.82 -10.41
CA THR A 39 17.12 3.05 -9.49
C THR A 39 17.89 1.75 -9.21
N ALA A 40 17.20 0.61 -9.14
CA ALA A 40 17.84 -0.69 -8.95
C ALA A 40 18.71 -1.13 -10.13
N THR A 41 18.51 -0.59 -11.33
CA THR A 41 19.37 -0.86 -12.50
C THR A 41 20.58 0.07 -12.56
N GLU A 42 20.44 1.32 -12.11
CA GLU A 42 21.53 2.31 -12.05
C GLU A 42 22.54 2.01 -10.94
N ASP A 43 22.08 1.62 -9.75
CA ASP A 43 22.92 1.33 -8.57
C ASP A 43 23.73 0.01 -8.71
N GLN A 44 23.63 -0.64 -9.86
CA GLN A 44 24.46 -1.79 -10.27
C GLN A 44 25.64 -1.39 -11.15
N ALA A 45 25.73 -0.13 -11.58
CA ALA A 45 26.69 0.29 -12.60
C ALA A 45 27.66 1.41 -12.16
N SER A 46 27.39 2.25 -11.17
CA SER A 46 28.36 3.29 -10.76
C SER A 46 28.12 3.85 -9.34
N ASP A 47 29.22 3.96 -8.60
CA ASP A 47 29.42 4.90 -7.48
C ASP A 47 29.09 6.32 -7.96
N HIS A 48 28.18 7.05 -7.28
CA HIS A 48 28.32 8.46 -6.85
C HIS A 48 27.03 9.06 -6.23
N SER A 49 27.15 9.44 -4.95
CA SER A 49 26.87 10.77 -4.37
C SER A 49 25.74 11.66 -4.96
N HIS A 50 24.72 11.84 -4.11
CA HIS A 50 23.91 13.04 -3.89
C HIS A 50 23.06 13.60 -5.05
N GLN A 51 21.74 13.59 -4.81
CA GLN A 51 20.73 14.60 -5.15
C GLN A 51 19.49 14.03 -5.87
N ASN A 52 18.70 13.23 -5.17
CA ASN A 52 17.27 13.22 -5.46
C ASN A 52 16.48 13.00 -4.16
N THR A 53 15.71 14.01 -3.75
CA THR A 53 14.68 13.91 -2.68
C THR A 53 13.48 13.09 -3.17
N THR A 54 13.74 12.11 -4.03
CA THR A 54 12.77 11.16 -4.55
C THR A 54 12.81 9.93 -3.66
N VAL A 55 11.69 9.25 -3.51
CA VAL A 55 11.55 8.07 -2.66
C VAL A 55 12.51 6.98 -3.16
N THR A 56 13.72 6.92 -2.62
CA THR A 56 14.67 5.84 -2.81
C THR A 56 14.24 4.67 -1.94
N ARG A 57 13.28 3.88 -2.43
CA ARG A 57 12.91 2.59 -1.83
C ARG A 57 13.43 1.48 -2.74
N ASP A 58 13.76 0.35 -2.15
CA ASP A 58 13.95 -0.91 -2.87
C ASP A 58 12.75 -1.20 -3.81
N PRO A 59 12.98 -1.89 -4.94
CA PRO A 59 11.91 -2.36 -5.79
C PRO A 59 10.85 -3.12 -5.00
N PHE A 60 9.59 -2.89 -5.35
CA PHE A 60 8.45 -3.56 -4.74
C PHE A 60 7.42 -3.90 -5.84
N GLU A 61 6.66 -4.96 -5.59
CA GLU A 61 5.53 -5.35 -6.42
C GLU A 61 4.30 -4.52 -6.05
N LEU A 62 3.79 -3.79 -7.03
CA LEU A 62 2.56 -3.01 -6.88
C LEU A 62 1.37 -3.80 -7.41
N GLU A 63 0.49 -4.20 -6.51
CA GLU A 63 -0.79 -4.83 -6.86
C GLU A 63 -1.91 -3.78 -6.77
N ILE A 64 -2.70 -3.64 -7.83
CA ILE A 64 -3.88 -2.75 -7.84
C ILE A 64 -5.10 -3.63 -8.04
N THR A 65 -6.00 -3.63 -7.05
CA THR A 65 -7.20 -4.46 -7.08
C THR A 65 -8.47 -3.65 -6.82
N GLU A 66 -9.49 -3.91 -7.60
CA GLU A 66 -10.84 -3.37 -7.41
C GLU A 66 -11.73 -4.30 -6.57
N GLN A 67 -11.25 -5.51 -6.28
CA GLN A 67 -11.96 -6.47 -5.45
C GLN A 67 -11.90 -6.04 -3.97
N PRO A 68 -12.88 -6.41 -3.13
CA PRO A 68 -12.78 -6.23 -1.68
C PRO A 68 -11.65 -7.10 -1.12
N PRO A 69 -11.06 -6.72 0.05
CA PRO A 69 -10.09 -7.57 0.71
C PRO A 69 -10.71 -8.91 1.12
N THR A 70 -9.91 -9.96 1.10
CA THR A 70 -10.30 -11.23 1.72
C THR A 70 -10.44 -11.05 3.24
N PRO A 71 -11.16 -11.94 3.94
CA PRO A 71 -11.33 -11.84 5.39
C PRO A 71 -10.00 -11.79 6.16
N ASP A 72 -8.99 -12.54 5.70
CA ASP A 72 -7.68 -12.57 6.36
C ASP A 72 -6.85 -11.33 6.03
N GLN A 73 -6.90 -10.84 4.78
CA GLN A 73 -6.34 -9.53 4.43
C GLN A 73 -6.95 -8.42 5.30
N LEU A 74 -8.27 -8.43 5.50
CA LEU A 74 -8.96 -7.41 6.29
C LEU A 74 -8.53 -7.43 7.77
N LYS A 75 -8.32 -8.61 8.37
CA LYS A 75 -7.77 -8.73 9.73
C LYS A 75 -6.37 -8.12 9.83
N SER A 76 -5.47 -8.48 8.92
CA SER A 76 -4.12 -7.90 8.90
C SER A 76 -4.14 -6.38 8.70
N ILE A 77 -5.06 -5.87 7.87
CA ILE A 77 -5.23 -4.42 7.71
C ILE A 77 -5.65 -3.76 9.03
N PHE A 78 -6.55 -4.37 9.83
CA PHE A 78 -6.90 -3.85 11.16
C PHE A 78 -5.68 -3.76 12.08
N GLU A 79 -4.85 -4.80 12.09
CA GLU A 79 -3.60 -4.81 12.88
C GLU A 79 -2.65 -3.69 12.45
N TYR A 80 -2.59 -3.37 11.15
CA TYR A 80 -1.68 -2.36 10.61
C TYR A 80 -2.15 -0.91 10.80
N VAL A 81 -3.47 -0.67 10.78
CA VAL A 81 -4.03 0.68 11.02
C VAL A 81 -4.18 1.00 12.51
N GLY A 82 -4.18 -0.02 13.36
CA GLY A 82 -4.40 0.07 14.80
C GLY A 82 -5.87 -0.07 15.22
N SER A 83 -6.08 -0.32 16.51
CA SER A 83 -7.41 -0.57 17.09
C SER A 83 -8.33 0.65 17.01
N GLY A 84 -9.64 0.39 16.96
CA GLY A 84 -10.66 1.45 16.95
C GLY A 84 -10.95 2.09 15.59
N ARG A 85 -10.32 1.60 14.51
CA ARG A 85 -10.50 2.13 13.14
C ARG A 85 -11.44 1.30 12.26
N ALA A 86 -12.27 0.45 12.89
CA ALA A 86 -13.22 -0.42 12.17
C ALA A 86 -14.17 0.38 11.26
N GLY A 87 -14.72 1.49 11.77
CA GLY A 87 -15.62 2.37 11.02
C GLY A 87 -14.94 3.14 9.89
N ASP A 88 -13.64 3.40 10.00
CA ASP A 88 -12.86 4.10 8.97
C ASP A 88 -12.61 3.18 7.76
N LEU A 89 -12.33 1.89 8.02
CA LEU A 89 -12.09 0.88 6.98
C LEU A 89 -13.37 0.33 6.38
N VAL A 90 -14.42 0.16 7.18
CA VAL A 90 -15.70 -0.41 6.75
C VAL A 90 -16.83 0.47 7.24
N LYS A 91 -17.58 1.03 6.29
CA LYS A 91 -18.67 1.96 6.57
C LYS A 91 -19.72 1.33 7.48
N GLY A 92 -19.96 1.98 8.61
CA GLY A 92 -20.97 1.56 9.59
C GLY A 92 -20.60 0.31 10.38
N ALA A 93 -19.33 -0.08 10.42
CA ALA A 93 -18.86 -1.14 11.31
C ALA A 93 -18.59 -0.60 12.72
N ALA A 94 -19.17 -1.27 13.73
CA ALA A 94 -18.95 -0.94 15.14
C ALA A 94 -17.73 -1.67 15.76
N SER A 95 -17.32 -2.78 15.16
CA SER A 95 -16.18 -3.60 15.60
C SER A 95 -15.53 -4.29 14.40
N GLU A 96 -14.33 -4.85 14.59
CA GLU A 96 -13.64 -5.63 13.53
C GLU A 96 -14.46 -6.86 13.11
N SER A 97 -15.12 -7.53 14.06
CA SER A 97 -16.00 -8.65 13.78
C SER A 97 -17.22 -8.24 12.94
N ASP A 98 -17.79 -7.07 13.23
CA ASP A 98 -18.89 -6.50 12.46
C ASP A 98 -18.43 -6.07 11.05
N ALA A 99 -17.24 -5.48 10.96
CA ALA A 99 -16.62 -5.11 9.69
C ALA A 99 -16.40 -6.32 8.77
N LEU A 100 -15.88 -7.43 9.31
CA LEU A 100 -15.71 -8.69 8.57
C LEU A 100 -17.03 -9.24 8.02
N ARG A 101 -18.10 -9.18 8.82
CA ARG A 101 -19.44 -9.60 8.37
C ARG A 101 -19.97 -8.71 7.26
N LYS A 102 -19.83 -7.39 7.42
CA LYS A 102 -20.28 -6.38 6.45
C LYS A 102 -19.57 -6.49 5.12
N VAL A 103 -18.24 -6.59 5.11
CA VAL A 103 -17.46 -6.73 3.85
C VAL A 103 -17.78 -8.05 3.14
N LYS A 104 -18.03 -9.13 3.89
CA LYS A 104 -18.46 -10.42 3.31
C LYS A 104 -19.84 -10.33 2.65
N GLN A 105 -20.75 -9.55 3.21
CA GLN A 105 -22.10 -9.33 2.66
C GLN A 105 -22.08 -8.35 1.49
N ASP A 106 -21.33 -7.26 1.64
CA ASP A 106 -21.21 -6.18 0.66
C ASP A 106 -19.80 -5.58 0.69
N GLY A 107 -18.98 -5.98 -0.30
CA GLY A 107 -17.63 -5.48 -0.47
C GLY A 107 -17.53 -3.99 -0.84
N SER A 108 -18.67 -3.34 -1.17
CA SER A 108 -18.71 -1.91 -1.44
C SER A 108 -18.66 -1.05 -0.17
N LEU A 109 -18.94 -1.65 0.99
CA LEU A 109 -18.82 -1.00 2.29
C LEU A 109 -17.37 -0.76 2.71
N PHE A 110 -16.42 -1.46 2.09
CA PHE A 110 -14.99 -1.23 2.29
C PHE A 110 -14.59 0.15 1.74
N THR A 111 -13.96 0.96 2.58
CA THR A 111 -13.45 2.28 2.23
C THR A 111 -12.34 2.14 1.19
N ARG A 112 -12.35 3.02 0.18
CA ARG A 112 -11.34 3.07 -0.88
C ARG A 112 -10.97 4.54 -1.15
N PRO A 113 -9.70 4.83 -1.45
CA PRO A 113 -8.58 3.90 -1.53
C PRO A 113 -8.06 3.45 -0.17
N VAL A 114 -7.48 2.25 -0.11
CA VAL A 114 -6.66 1.78 1.01
C VAL A 114 -5.37 1.20 0.45
N ILE A 115 -4.24 1.70 0.95
CA ILE A 115 -2.90 1.24 0.57
C ILE A 115 -2.38 0.36 1.70
N VAL A 116 -1.84 -0.81 1.37
CA VAL A 116 -1.32 -1.77 2.35
C VAL A 116 0.09 -2.19 1.94
N ASP A 117 1.06 -1.96 2.82
CA ASP A 117 2.42 -2.50 2.72
C ASP A 117 2.48 -3.77 3.60
N TRP A 118 2.43 -4.93 2.95
CA TRP A 118 2.41 -6.22 3.64
C TRP A 118 3.74 -6.53 4.33
N SER A 119 4.85 -6.13 3.71
CA SER A 119 6.19 -6.29 4.29
C SER A 119 6.43 -5.34 5.46
N GLY A 120 5.92 -4.11 5.36
CA GLY A 120 6.07 -3.08 6.39
C GLY A 120 5.06 -3.13 7.53
N GLY A 121 4.04 -3.98 7.43
CA GLY A 121 2.94 -4.06 8.39
C GLY A 121 2.27 -2.70 8.59
N LYS A 122 2.06 -1.96 7.49
CA LYS A 122 1.50 -0.60 7.50
C LYS A 122 0.36 -0.50 6.51
N ALA A 123 -0.67 0.25 6.87
CA ALA A 123 -1.77 0.57 5.97
C ALA A 123 -2.16 2.05 6.09
N VAL A 124 -2.52 2.65 4.96
CA VAL A 124 -2.98 4.03 4.85
C VAL A 124 -4.39 4.01 4.27
N ILE A 125 -5.31 4.68 4.97
CA ILE A 125 -6.70 4.85 4.54
C ILE A 125 -6.82 6.19 3.82
N GLY A 126 -7.35 6.19 2.61
CA GLY A 126 -7.51 7.40 1.79
C GLY A 126 -6.28 7.73 0.94
N ASP A 127 -6.24 8.96 0.43
CA ASP A 127 -5.31 9.42 -0.60
C ASP A 127 -4.36 10.52 -0.10
N LYS A 128 -4.09 10.56 1.20
CA LYS A 128 -3.25 11.61 1.76
C LYS A 128 -1.79 11.40 1.35
N ASP A 129 -1.33 12.19 0.38
CA ASP A 129 0.01 12.12 -0.21
C ASP A 129 1.13 11.97 0.83
N SER A 130 1.10 12.79 1.89
CA SER A 130 2.12 12.74 2.94
C SER A 130 2.19 11.39 3.68
N GLU A 131 1.08 10.68 3.82
CA GLU A 131 1.03 9.36 4.46
C GLU A 131 1.45 8.26 3.49
N ILE A 132 1.04 8.35 2.23
CA ILE A 132 1.50 7.44 1.16
C ILE A 132 3.02 7.53 1.01
N LEU A 133 3.58 8.75 0.94
CA LEU A 133 5.02 8.97 0.82
C LEU A 133 5.78 8.49 2.07
N LYS A 134 5.20 8.63 3.27
CA LYS A 134 5.78 8.09 4.51
C LYS A 134 5.81 6.56 4.50
N LEU A 135 4.73 5.92 4.07
CA LEU A 135 4.65 4.46 3.93
C LEU A 135 5.73 3.95 2.97
N LEU A 136 5.91 4.61 1.82
CA LEU A 136 6.93 4.22 0.86
C LEU A 136 8.35 4.40 1.41
N LYS A 137 8.64 5.48 2.14
CA LYS A 137 9.97 5.75 2.72
C LYS A 137 10.33 4.88 3.93
N ALA A 138 9.35 4.29 4.62
CA ALA A 138 9.57 3.61 5.90
C ALA A 138 10.41 2.32 5.82
N GLN A 139 10.68 1.78 4.63
CA GLN A 139 11.53 0.59 4.44
C GLN A 139 13.04 0.88 4.32
N GLN A 140 13.48 2.12 4.49
CA GLN A 140 14.91 2.40 4.59
C GLN A 140 15.45 1.91 5.95
N LYS A 141 15.81 0.63 6.05
CA LYS A 141 16.57 0.08 7.18
C LYS A 141 17.64 -0.89 6.71
#